data_AF-A0A354WYK6-F1
#
_entry.id   AF-A0A354WYK6-F1
#
_cell.length_a   1.000
_cell.length_b   1.000
_cell.length_c   1.000
_cell.angle_alpha   90.00
_cell.angle_beta   90.00
_cell.angle_gamma   90.00
#
_symmetry.space_group_name_H-M   'P 1'
#
loop_
_entity.id
_entity.type
_entity.pdbx_description
1 polymer ?
#
loop_
_entity_poly.entity_id
_entity_poly.type
_entity_poly.pdbx_seq_one_letter_code
_entity_poly.pdbx_strand_id
1 'polypeptide(L)'
;MKIFLDERGLTLSENKTKVCKITDGFTFLSRSYIKKNGLVYSKPSDKAVERFIDDLKTTIQSNRKSQRDLILLLNRKLKGWAGYHRYTDATDAFRRVDAAVQAALLEAAIDKHPRMPLAKVKAKYWYRESDGRHCYALPDDKSVRVVRLADTLLLTHNRIKTNANPYVDRDYTESRTHEREIQNVTGAYRAIWERQNGVCYYCGRAILTDQPRTTVQLNLHRPPSVRNSAYVHKMCVANEFEVVQTMEDISVLRPYDVYSILEGIASGQRLKRIKKEIRPDWKHIKLKEFFSKAIAASVTLTFEMIEEIEGQALPASARKN
;
A
#
# COMPACT_ATOMS: atom_id res chain seq x y z
N MET A 1 24.07 -29.42 0.14
CA MET A 1 23.86 -28.36 -0.88
C MET A 1 25.12 -28.11 -1.71
N LYS A 2 26.28 -27.75 -1.13
CA LYS A 2 27.53 -27.52 -1.90
C LYS A 2 27.93 -28.76 -2.73
N ILE A 3 28.03 -29.93 -2.09
CA ILE A 3 28.34 -31.22 -2.76
C ILE A 3 27.35 -31.52 -3.90
N PHE A 4 26.04 -31.37 -3.63
CA PHE A 4 24.98 -31.61 -4.63
C PHE A 4 25.06 -30.70 -5.87
N LEU A 5 25.47 -29.44 -5.71
CA LEU A 5 25.62 -28.49 -6.82
C LEU A 5 26.92 -28.73 -7.59
N ASP A 6 27.98 -29.13 -6.89
CA ASP A 6 29.30 -29.40 -7.46
C ASP A 6 29.29 -30.57 -8.45
N GLU A 7 28.56 -31.65 -8.12
CA GLU A 7 28.28 -32.78 -9.04
C GLU A 7 27.64 -32.34 -10.38
N ARG A 8 27.02 -31.15 -10.41
CA ARG A 8 26.34 -30.57 -11.58
C ARG A 8 27.12 -29.40 -12.19
N GLY A 9 28.36 -29.18 -11.75
CA GLY A 9 29.22 -28.09 -12.22
C GLY A 9 28.79 -26.70 -11.77
N LEU A 10 28.02 -26.59 -10.68
CA LEU A 10 27.55 -25.32 -10.13
C LEU A 10 28.19 -25.02 -8.78
N THR A 11 28.69 -23.80 -8.60
CA THR A 11 29.26 -23.33 -7.33
C THR A 11 28.44 -22.17 -6.75
N LEU A 12 28.38 -22.11 -5.41
CA LEU A 12 27.71 -21.01 -4.72
C LEU A 12 28.59 -19.76 -4.76
N SER A 13 27.99 -18.61 -5.09
CA SER A 13 28.67 -17.33 -4.97
C SER A 13 28.77 -16.93 -3.50
N GLU A 14 29.99 -16.93 -2.96
CA GLU A 14 30.31 -16.52 -1.58
C GLU A 14 29.77 -15.10 -1.29
N ASN A 15 29.85 -14.18 -2.26
CA ASN A 15 29.35 -12.81 -2.11
C ASN A 15 27.82 -12.67 -2.02
N LYS A 16 27.07 -13.62 -2.61
CA LYS A 16 25.59 -13.57 -2.64
C LYS A 16 24.96 -14.48 -1.60
N THR A 17 25.71 -15.44 -1.08
CA THR A 17 25.23 -16.47 -0.17
C THR A 17 25.56 -16.09 1.26
N LYS A 18 24.55 -15.92 2.11
CA LYS A 18 24.75 -15.66 3.53
C LYS A 18 23.65 -16.33 4.36
N VAL A 19 24.05 -16.83 5.53
CA VAL A 19 23.10 -17.23 6.57
C VAL A 19 22.77 -16.00 7.40
N CYS A 20 21.50 -15.71 7.61
CA CYS A 20 21.04 -14.54 8.35
C CYS A 20 19.91 -14.93 9.29
N LYS A 21 19.82 -14.24 10.44
CA LYS A 21 18.68 -14.41 11.35
C LYS A 21 17.48 -13.69 10.76
N ILE A 22 16.31 -14.31 10.86
CA ILE A 22 15.08 -13.73 10.33
C ILE A 22 14.62 -12.48 11.12
N THR A 23 15.13 -12.30 12.35
CA THR A 23 14.93 -11.09 13.17
C THR A 23 15.65 -9.88 12.60
N ASP A 24 16.81 -10.09 12.00
CA ASP A 24 17.63 -9.03 11.38
C ASP A 24 17.09 -8.69 9.98
N GLY A 25 16.38 -9.66 9.39
CA GLY A 25 15.70 -9.56 8.12
C GLY A 25 16.59 -9.87 6.92
N PHE A 26 15.95 -10.20 5.80
CA PHE A 26 16.63 -10.48 4.54
C PHE A 26 15.79 -10.06 3.35
N THR A 27 16.44 -9.86 2.21
CA THR A 27 15.77 -9.48 0.96
C THR A 27 15.76 -10.65 0.00
N PHE A 28 14.59 -10.96 -0.55
CA PHE A 28 14.38 -12.01 -1.55
C PHE A 28 13.28 -11.58 -2.51
N LEU A 29 13.50 -11.80 -3.82
CA LEU A 29 12.55 -11.41 -4.89
C LEU A 29 11.99 -9.98 -4.70
N SER A 30 12.88 -9.00 -4.58
CA SER A 30 12.52 -7.58 -4.43
C SER A 30 11.70 -7.23 -3.17
N ARG A 31 11.57 -8.15 -2.21
CA ARG A 31 10.85 -7.97 -0.93
C ARG A 31 11.80 -8.17 0.24
N SER A 32 11.61 -7.39 1.29
CA SER A 32 12.31 -7.54 2.57
C SER A 32 11.40 -8.27 3.55
N TYR A 33 11.92 -9.32 4.16
CA TYR A 33 11.26 -10.17 5.14
C TYR A 33 11.92 -9.98 6.49
N ILE A 34 11.11 -9.79 7.54
CA ILE A 34 11.60 -9.65 8.91
C ILE A 34 10.59 -10.26 9.89
N LYS A 35 11.07 -11.02 10.88
CA LYS A 35 10.21 -11.54 11.95
C LYS A 35 10.32 -10.67 13.19
N LYS A 36 9.21 -10.09 13.62
CA LYS A 36 9.10 -9.31 14.87
C LYS A 36 7.87 -9.77 15.64
N ASN A 37 7.98 -9.89 16.96
CA ASN A 37 6.86 -10.25 17.84
C ASN A 37 6.11 -11.51 17.39
N GLY A 38 6.84 -12.53 16.93
CA GLY A 38 6.25 -13.78 16.41
C GLY A 38 5.69 -13.70 14.98
N LEU A 39 5.45 -12.50 14.44
CA LEU A 39 4.89 -12.27 13.11
C LEU A 39 5.97 -12.02 12.05
N VAL A 40 5.72 -12.48 10.82
CA VAL A 40 6.59 -12.21 9.67
C VAL A 40 6.01 -11.07 8.86
N TYR A 41 6.75 -9.97 8.79
CA TYR A 41 6.44 -8.82 7.96
C TYR A 41 7.16 -8.95 6.63
N SER A 42 6.47 -8.63 5.55
CA SER A 42 7.06 -8.52 4.22
C SER A 42 6.69 -7.19 3.61
N LYS A 43 7.68 -6.47 3.08
CA LYS A 43 7.48 -5.19 2.39
C LYS A 43 8.33 -5.13 1.12
N PRO A 44 8.03 -4.27 0.14
CA PRO A 44 8.95 -3.99 -0.95
C PRO A 44 10.33 -3.58 -0.39
N SER A 45 11.41 -4.14 -0.93
CA SER A 45 12.75 -3.79 -0.45
C SER A 45 13.13 -2.38 -0.90
N ASP A 46 13.89 -1.64 -0.09
CA ASP A 46 14.26 -0.25 -0.40
C ASP A 46 14.97 -0.14 -1.76
N LYS A 47 15.85 -1.09 -2.06
CA LYS A 47 16.53 -1.20 -3.37
C LYS A 47 15.54 -1.41 -4.53
N ALA A 48 14.48 -2.17 -4.32
CA ALA A 48 13.47 -2.40 -5.37
C ALA A 48 12.62 -1.14 -5.60
N VAL A 49 12.27 -0.43 -4.52
CA VAL A 49 11.55 0.85 -4.59
C VAL A 49 12.39 1.90 -5.31
N GLU A 50 13.67 2.03 -4.96
CA GLU A 50 14.59 2.98 -5.59
C GLU A 50 14.79 2.70 -7.08
N ARG A 51 15.08 1.46 -7.44
CA ARG A 51 15.20 1.06 -8.86
C ARG A 51 13.95 1.38 -9.65
N PHE A 52 12.77 1.16 -9.07
CA PHE A 52 11.51 1.46 -9.75
C PHE A 52 11.28 2.96 -9.90
N ILE A 53 11.59 3.76 -8.87
CA ILE A 53 11.55 5.22 -8.94
C ILE A 53 12.51 5.73 -10.02
N ASP A 54 13.74 5.22 -10.09
CA ASP A 54 14.73 5.65 -11.07
C ASP A 54 14.31 5.31 -12.50
N ASP A 55 13.73 4.12 -12.72
CA ASP A 55 13.14 3.74 -14.00
C ASP A 55 11.98 4.67 -14.40
N LEU A 56 11.10 5.02 -13.47
CA LEU A 56 10.00 5.95 -13.72
C LEU A 56 10.51 7.36 -14.02
N LYS A 57 11.47 7.87 -13.25
CA LYS A 57 12.12 9.18 -13.49
C LYS A 57 12.74 9.23 -14.88
N THR A 58 13.54 8.22 -15.22
CA THR A 58 14.18 8.09 -16.54
C THR A 58 13.13 8.06 -17.64
N THR A 59 12.04 7.29 -17.44
CA THR A 59 10.92 7.22 -18.39
C THR A 59 10.27 8.59 -18.60
N ILE A 60 10.06 9.37 -17.54
CA ILE A 60 9.42 10.69 -17.62
C ILE A 60 10.35 11.70 -18.31
N GLN A 61 11.61 11.76 -17.89
CA GLN A 61 12.60 12.74 -18.38
C GLN A 61 13.01 12.48 -19.84
N SER A 62 13.13 11.20 -20.24
CA SER A 62 13.48 10.84 -21.63
C SER A 62 12.27 10.82 -22.58
N ASN A 63 11.05 11.01 -22.08
CA ASN A 63 9.86 10.88 -22.91
C ASN A 63 9.69 12.03 -23.91
N ARG A 64 9.80 11.69 -25.20
CA ARG A 64 9.50 12.58 -26.32
C ARG A 64 8.08 12.42 -26.88
N LYS A 65 7.27 11.51 -26.34
CA LYS A 65 5.91 11.23 -26.81
C LYS A 65 4.90 12.22 -26.26
N SER A 66 3.66 12.13 -26.76
CA SER A 66 2.52 12.92 -26.29
C SER A 66 2.27 12.71 -24.79
N GLN A 67 1.58 13.66 -24.16
CA GLN A 67 1.16 13.54 -22.77
C GLN A 67 0.29 12.29 -22.54
N ARG A 68 -0.58 11.96 -23.50
CA ARG A 68 -1.45 10.77 -23.46
C ARG A 68 -0.62 9.49 -23.42
N ASP A 69 0.36 9.36 -24.31
CA ASP A 69 1.24 8.19 -24.36
C ASP A 69 2.07 8.02 -23.09
N LEU A 70 2.55 9.14 -22.52
CA LEU A 70 3.27 9.12 -21.26
C LEU A 70 2.39 8.60 -20.13
N ILE A 71 1.16 9.11 -19.99
CA ILE A 71 0.22 8.67 -18.96
C ILE A 71 -0.07 7.18 -19.10
N LEU A 72 -0.34 6.70 -20.32
CA LEU A 72 -0.61 5.28 -20.58
C LEU A 72 0.59 4.39 -20.25
N LEU A 73 1.80 4.82 -20.60
CA LEU A 73 3.04 4.10 -20.29
C LEU A 73 3.29 4.01 -18.78
N LEU A 74 3.15 5.13 -18.07
CA LEU A 74 3.29 5.17 -16.62
C LEU A 74 2.25 4.28 -15.95
N ASN A 75 0.99 4.37 -16.36
CA ASN A 75 -0.09 3.56 -15.80
C ASN A 75 0.17 2.05 -15.97
N ARG A 76 0.76 1.63 -17.10
CA ARG A 76 1.14 0.22 -17.30
C ARG A 76 2.21 -0.22 -16.29
N LYS A 77 3.27 0.57 -16.11
CA LYS A 77 4.35 0.28 -15.17
C LYS A 77 3.84 0.28 -13.71
N LEU A 78 3.09 1.32 -13.33
CA LEU A 78 2.52 1.47 -11.99
C LEU A 78 1.58 0.32 -11.65
N LYS A 79 0.61 0.01 -12.52
CA LYS A 79 -0.33 -1.11 -12.27
C LYS A 79 0.38 -2.45 -12.14
N GLY A 80 1.39 -2.72 -12.99
CA GLY A 80 2.17 -3.96 -12.90
C GLY A 80 2.90 -4.07 -11.57
N TRP A 81 3.55 -3.00 -11.13
CA TRP A 81 4.28 -2.98 -9.87
C TRP A 81 3.36 -3.04 -8.63
N ALA A 82 2.22 -2.33 -8.67
CA ALA A 82 1.16 -2.42 -7.67
C ALA A 82 0.65 -3.86 -7.55
N GLY A 83 0.33 -4.49 -8.69
CA GLY A 83 -0.13 -5.88 -8.76
C GLY A 83 0.85 -6.87 -8.14
N TYR A 84 2.15 -6.64 -8.31
CA TYR A 84 3.19 -7.49 -7.73
C TYR A 84 3.35 -7.30 -6.22
N HIS A 85 3.24 -6.07 -5.71
CA HIS A 85 3.49 -5.74 -4.31
C HIS A 85 2.24 -5.64 -3.44
N ARG A 86 1.02 -5.73 -4.00
CA ARG A 86 -0.24 -5.65 -3.25
C ARG A 86 -0.42 -6.72 -2.17
N TYR A 87 0.36 -7.81 -2.22
CA TYR A 87 0.34 -8.89 -1.22
C TYR A 87 1.37 -8.70 -0.10
N THR A 88 1.97 -7.52 -0.02
CA THR A 88 2.98 -7.15 0.99
C THR A 88 2.54 -5.87 1.68
N ASP A 89 3.19 -5.52 2.78
CA ASP A 89 3.05 -4.23 3.44
C ASP A 89 3.70 -3.14 2.58
N ALA A 90 2.95 -2.67 1.59
CA ALA A 90 3.45 -1.81 0.52
C ALA A 90 2.94 -0.36 0.60
N THR A 91 2.13 -0.01 1.61
CA THR A 91 1.50 1.32 1.74
C THR A 91 2.52 2.45 1.66
N ASP A 92 3.58 2.38 2.47
CA ASP A 92 4.61 3.43 2.50
C ASP A 92 5.45 3.46 1.22
N ALA A 93 5.72 2.30 0.64
CA ALA A 93 6.43 2.20 -0.63
C ALA A 93 5.61 2.81 -1.77
N PHE A 94 4.29 2.56 -1.81
CA PHE A 94 3.36 3.12 -2.79
C PHE A 94 3.30 4.64 -2.70
N ARG A 95 3.18 5.19 -1.49
CA ARG A 95 3.23 6.65 -1.25
C ARG A 95 4.56 7.26 -1.69
N ARG A 96 5.68 6.60 -1.40
CA ARG A 96 7.03 7.06 -1.81
C ARG A 96 7.16 7.12 -3.33
N VAL A 97 6.67 6.10 -4.03
CA VAL A 97 6.67 6.07 -5.50
C VAL A 97 5.75 7.15 -6.08
N ASP A 98 4.52 7.29 -5.55
CA ASP A 98 3.58 8.33 -6.00
C ASP A 98 4.19 9.73 -5.88
N ALA A 99 4.80 10.06 -4.74
CA ALA A 99 5.47 11.34 -4.53
C ALA A 99 6.63 11.55 -5.54
N ALA A 100 7.44 10.53 -5.79
CA ALA A 100 8.55 10.62 -6.74
C ALA A 100 8.08 10.80 -8.19
N VAL A 101 6.99 10.14 -8.58
CA VAL A 101 6.37 10.31 -9.91
C VAL A 101 5.83 11.72 -10.08
N GLN A 102 5.11 12.25 -9.08
CA GLN A 102 4.58 13.62 -9.14
C GLN A 102 5.70 14.67 -9.23
N ALA A 103 6.78 14.49 -8.46
CA ALA A 103 7.95 15.36 -8.53
C ALA A 103 8.61 15.33 -9.92
N ALA A 104 8.87 14.14 -10.46
CA ALA A 104 9.48 13.98 -11.77
C ALA A 104 8.61 14.54 -12.90
N LEU A 105 7.28 14.39 -12.81
CA LEU A 105 6.35 15.00 -13.76
C LEU A 105 6.37 16.54 -13.68
N LEU A 106 6.49 17.11 -12.48
CA LEU A 106 6.58 18.55 -12.28
C LEU A 106 7.88 19.11 -12.86
N GLU A 107 9.02 18.49 -12.54
CA GLU A 107 10.32 18.84 -13.12
C GLU A 107 10.25 18.84 -14.65
N ALA A 108 9.77 17.74 -15.25
CA ALA A 108 9.64 17.64 -16.71
C ALA A 108 8.63 18.66 -17.30
N ALA A 109 7.62 19.09 -16.55
CA ALA A 109 6.68 20.12 -16.99
C ALA A 109 7.30 21.53 -16.92
N ILE A 110 8.11 21.81 -15.89
CA ILE A 110 8.86 23.07 -15.76
C ILE A 110 9.89 23.17 -16.88
N ASP A 111 10.66 22.10 -17.14
CA ASP A 111 11.68 22.05 -18.19
C ASP A 111 11.08 22.29 -19.59
N LYS A 112 9.85 21.81 -19.81
CA LYS A 112 9.11 22.07 -21.06
C LYS A 112 8.61 23.50 -21.21
N HIS A 113 8.42 24.23 -20.11
CA HIS A 113 7.84 25.58 -20.11
C HIS A 113 8.68 26.56 -19.27
N PRO A 114 9.94 26.84 -19.65
CA PRO A 114 10.86 27.65 -18.83
C PRO A 114 10.39 29.10 -18.63
N ARG A 115 9.55 29.62 -19.54
CA ARG A 115 9.00 30.99 -19.47
C ARG A 115 7.64 31.07 -18.77
N MET A 116 7.06 29.94 -18.38
CA MET A 116 5.74 29.90 -17.76
C MET A 116 5.86 29.86 -16.24
N PRO A 117 5.14 30.73 -15.49
CA PRO A 117 5.16 30.66 -14.04
C PRO A 117 4.58 29.33 -13.54
N LEU A 118 5.14 28.80 -12.46
CA LEU A 118 4.79 27.49 -11.90
C LEU A 118 3.29 27.28 -11.69
N ALA A 119 2.58 28.32 -11.24
CA ALA A 119 1.13 28.25 -11.04
C ALA A 119 0.36 27.94 -12.34
N LYS A 120 0.79 28.52 -13.47
CA LYS A 120 0.19 28.25 -14.78
C LYS A 120 0.57 26.86 -15.31
N VAL A 121 1.80 26.40 -15.04
CA VAL A 121 2.20 25.02 -15.36
C VAL A 121 1.34 24.01 -14.59
N LYS A 122 1.16 24.24 -13.28
CA LYS A 122 0.29 23.41 -12.44
C LYS A 122 -1.14 23.39 -12.96
N ALA A 123 -1.73 24.55 -13.23
CA ALA A 123 -3.10 24.65 -13.77
C ALA A 123 -3.28 23.98 -15.14
N LYS A 124 -2.22 23.89 -15.95
CA LYS A 124 -2.24 23.25 -17.26
C LYS A 124 -2.24 21.71 -17.19
N TYR A 125 -1.51 21.13 -16.26
CA TYR A 125 -1.23 19.68 -16.23
C TYR A 125 -1.86 18.93 -15.04
N TRP A 126 -2.11 19.63 -13.93
CA TRP A 126 -2.70 19.05 -12.73
C TRP A 126 -4.15 19.51 -12.57
N TYR A 127 -5.04 18.54 -12.38
CA TYR A 127 -6.43 18.77 -12.03
C TYR A 127 -6.65 18.49 -10.53
N ARG A 128 -7.51 19.29 -9.90
CA ARG A 128 -7.93 19.08 -8.51
C ARG A 128 -9.19 18.23 -8.47
N GLU A 129 -9.08 17.05 -7.89
CA GLU A 129 -10.19 16.11 -7.67
C GLU A 129 -11.12 16.61 -6.55
N SER A 130 -12.31 16.01 -6.46
CA SER A 130 -13.33 16.37 -5.45
C SER A 130 -12.86 16.15 -4.02
N ASP A 131 -11.91 15.25 -3.81
CA ASP A 131 -11.25 14.98 -2.54
C ASP A 131 -10.10 15.97 -2.22
N GLY A 132 -9.89 16.97 -3.08
CA GLY A 132 -8.84 17.97 -2.96
C GLY A 132 -7.47 17.53 -3.43
N ARG A 133 -7.31 16.28 -3.91
CA ARG A 133 -6.03 15.78 -4.39
C ARG A 133 -5.75 16.28 -5.80
N HIS A 134 -4.47 16.48 -6.12
CA HIS A 134 -4.05 16.88 -7.46
C HIS A 134 -3.63 15.65 -8.27
N CYS A 135 -4.12 15.51 -9.49
CA CYS A 135 -3.78 14.41 -10.39
C CYS A 135 -3.26 14.95 -11.73
N TYR A 136 -2.20 14.33 -12.25
CA TYR A 136 -1.67 14.63 -13.58
C TYR A 136 -2.58 13.98 -14.62
N ALA A 137 -3.24 14.80 -15.44
CA ALA A 137 -4.27 14.36 -16.37
C ALA A 137 -4.20 15.15 -17.69
N LEU A 138 -4.83 14.63 -18.75
CA LEU A 138 -4.99 15.43 -19.97
C LEU A 138 -5.92 16.62 -19.73
N PRO A 139 -5.64 17.79 -20.33
CA PRO A 139 -6.51 18.97 -20.23
C PRO A 139 -7.92 18.70 -20.79
N ASP A 140 -7.99 18.04 -21.94
CA ASP A 140 -9.25 17.80 -22.68
C ASP A 140 -10.03 16.59 -22.16
N ASP A 141 -9.33 15.61 -21.57
CA ASP A 141 -9.88 14.32 -21.17
C ASP A 141 -9.32 13.87 -19.81
N LYS A 142 -9.99 14.31 -18.74
CA LYS A 142 -9.60 14.01 -17.35
C LYS A 142 -9.68 12.52 -16.99
N SER A 143 -10.34 11.71 -17.80
CA SER A 143 -10.39 10.25 -17.58
C SER A 143 -9.01 9.61 -17.77
N VAL A 144 -8.18 10.22 -18.63
CA VAL A 144 -6.79 9.82 -18.86
C VAL A 144 -5.89 10.57 -17.87
N ARG A 145 -5.65 9.92 -16.74
CA ARG A 145 -4.81 10.42 -15.64
C ARG A 145 -3.84 9.36 -15.14
N VAL A 146 -2.78 9.82 -14.48
CA VAL A 146 -1.82 8.93 -13.81
C VAL A 146 -2.48 8.27 -12.61
N VAL A 147 -2.43 6.94 -12.53
CA VAL A 147 -2.93 6.18 -11.38
C VAL A 147 -2.05 6.40 -10.16
N ARG A 148 -2.66 6.46 -8.98
CA ARG A 148 -1.92 6.46 -7.71
C ARG A 148 -1.81 5.06 -7.18
N LEU A 149 -0.62 4.67 -6.75
CA LEU A 149 -0.40 3.40 -6.09
C LEU A 149 -1.05 3.36 -4.71
N ALA A 150 -1.12 4.50 -4.01
CA ALA A 150 -1.75 4.59 -2.69
C ALA A 150 -3.23 4.19 -2.69
N ASP A 151 -3.93 4.26 -3.83
CA ASP A 151 -5.32 3.83 -3.98
C ASP A 151 -5.44 2.31 -4.23
N THR A 152 -4.33 1.59 -4.39
CA THR A 152 -4.32 0.14 -4.64
C THR A 152 -4.72 -0.61 -3.37
N LEU A 153 -5.73 -1.48 -3.46
CA LEU A 153 -6.12 -2.36 -2.36
C LEU A 153 -5.05 -3.42 -2.09
N LEU A 154 -4.47 -3.35 -0.89
CA LEU A 154 -3.61 -4.40 -0.38
C LEU A 154 -4.43 -5.64 -0.06
N LEU A 155 -3.91 -6.80 -0.43
CA LEU A 155 -4.54 -8.11 -0.23
C LEU A 155 -3.70 -8.94 0.74
N THR A 156 -4.39 -9.65 1.61
CA THR A 156 -3.78 -10.67 2.45
C THR A 156 -3.74 -11.99 1.70
N HIS A 157 -2.59 -12.67 1.73
CA HIS A 157 -2.48 -14.03 1.20
C HIS A 157 -2.78 -15.03 2.31
N ASN A 158 -3.82 -15.84 2.14
CA ASN A 158 -4.15 -16.91 3.08
C ASN A 158 -3.20 -18.09 2.88
N ARG A 159 -2.60 -18.58 3.96
CA ARG A 159 -1.70 -19.74 3.91
C ARG A 159 -2.46 -20.97 3.36
N ILE A 160 -1.86 -21.64 2.38
CA ILE A 160 -2.38 -22.91 1.86
C ILE A 160 -1.92 -24.04 2.78
N LYS A 161 -2.80 -24.99 3.09
CA LYS A 161 -2.45 -26.22 3.81
C LYS A 161 -1.58 -27.07 2.88
N THR A 162 -0.27 -27.10 3.13
CA THR A 162 0.69 -27.84 2.30
C THR A 162 0.60 -29.35 2.47
N ASN A 163 0.03 -29.81 3.58
CA ASN A 163 -0.12 -31.24 3.89
C ASN A 163 -1.53 -31.77 3.57
N ALA A 164 -2.40 -30.94 2.98
CA ALA A 164 -3.73 -31.37 2.60
C ALA A 164 -3.64 -32.28 1.36
N ASN A 165 -4.28 -33.45 1.41
CA ASN A 165 -4.34 -34.38 0.31
C ASN A 165 -5.64 -34.15 -0.48
N PRO A 166 -5.60 -33.80 -1.78
CA PRO A 166 -6.80 -33.54 -2.57
C PRO A 166 -7.84 -34.66 -2.60
N TYR A 167 -7.42 -35.92 -2.38
CA TYR A 167 -8.30 -37.09 -2.41
C TYR A 167 -8.96 -37.39 -1.06
N VAL A 168 -8.36 -36.91 0.04
CA VAL A 168 -8.86 -37.13 1.42
C VAL A 168 -9.54 -35.86 1.95
N ASP A 169 -8.89 -34.71 1.78
CA ASP A 169 -9.37 -33.39 2.18
C ASP A 169 -10.20 -32.73 1.06
N ARG A 170 -11.26 -33.42 0.63
CA ARG A 170 -12.12 -32.95 -0.47
C ARG A 170 -12.74 -31.60 -0.17
N ASP A 171 -13.28 -31.40 1.04
CA ASP A 171 -13.92 -30.14 1.44
C ASP A 171 -12.97 -28.94 1.38
N TYR A 172 -11.72 -29.12 1.83
CA TYR A 172 -10.70 -28.07 1.75
C TYR A 172 -10.35 -27.74 0.29
N THR A 173 -10.26 -28.76 -0.56
CA THR A 173 -9.91 -28.60 -1.96
C THR A 173 -11.07 -27.91 -2.69
N GLU A 174 -12.30 -28.39 -2.51
CA GLU A 174 -13.53 -27.86 -3.12
C GLU A 174 -13.81 -26.41 -2.70
N SER A 175 -13.66 -26.07 -1.42
CA SER A 175 -13.78 -24.67 -0.95
C SER A 175 -12.73 -23.75 -1.60
N ARG A 176 -11.50 -24.24 -1.79
CA ARG A 176 -10.43 -23.47 -2.46
C ARG A 176 -10.67 -23.30 -3.96
N THR A 177 -11.18 -24.31 -4.66
CA THR A 177 -11.59 -24.18 -6.06
C THR A 177 -12.73 -23.18 -6.18
N HIS A 178 -13.75 -23.32 -5.33
CA HIS A 178 -14.89 -22.40 -5.26
C HIS A 178 -14.46 -20.94 -5.06
N GLU A 179 -13.61 -20.65 -4.07
CA GLU A 179 -13.07 -19.31 -3.85
C GLU A 179 -12.29 -18.78 -5.07
N ARG A 180 -11.46 -19.62 -5.71
CA ARG A 180 -10.70 -19.22 -6.91
C ARG A 180 -11.60 -18.91 -8.09
N GLU A 181 -12.66 -19.68 -8.29
CA GLU A 181 -13.61 -19.46 -9.38
C GLU A 181 -14.37 -18.15 -9.21
N ILE A 182 -14.75 -17.81 -7.97
CA ILE A 182 -15.36 -16.51 -7.63
C ILE A 182 -14.36 -15.37 -7.86
N GLN A 183 -13.12 -15.50 -7.37
CA GLN A 183 -12.12 -14.44 -7.52
C GLN A 183 -11.72 -14.24 -8.99
N ASN A 184 -11.61 -15.29 -9.80
CA ASN A 184 -11.16 -15.19 -11.19
C ASN A 184 -12.30 -15.08 -12.19
N VAL A 185 -13.55 -15.18 -11.75
CA VAL A 185 -14.73 -15.21 -12.63
C VAL A 185 -14.64 -16.36 -13.64
N THR A 186 -14.36 -17.55 -13.14
CA THR A 186 -14.26 -18.78 -13.96
C THR A 186 -15.36 -19.79 -13.59
N GLY A 187 -15.52 -20.83 -14.40
CA GLY A 187 -16.50 -21.89 -14.15
C GLY A 187 -17.94 -21.38 -14.14
N ALA A 188 -18.76 -21.94 -13.24
CA ALA A 188 -20.19 -21.62 -13.12
C ALA A 188 -20.45 -20.15 -12.72
N TYR A 189 -19.49 -19.51 -12.06
CA TYR A 189 -19.61 -18.13 -11.58
C TYR A 189 -19.49 -17.09 -12.69
N ARG A 190 -18.95 -17.45 -13.86
CA ARG A 190 -18.87 -16.54 -15.01
C ARG A 190 -20.25 -16.05 -15.46
N ALA A 191 -21.26 -16.93 -15.46
CA ALA A 191 -22.62 -16.58 -15.83
C ALA A 191 -23.23 -15.51 -14.90
N ILE A 192 -22.90 -15.54 -13.61
CA ILE A 192 -23.36 -14.53 -12.63
C ILE A 192 -22.77 -13.15 -12.96
N TRP A 193 -21.47 -13.12 -13.27
CA TRP A 193 -20.75 -11.89 -13.59
C TRP A 193 -21.25 -11.25 -14.88
N GLU A 194 -21.45 -12.04 -15.92
CA GLU A 194 -21.98 -11.59 -17.20
C GLU A 194 -23.39 -11.01 -17.04
N ARG A 195 -24.25 -11.64 -16.22
CA ARG A 195 -25.59 -11.12 -15.90
C ARG A 195 -25.56 -9.75 -15.21
N GLN A 196 -24.54 -9.48 -14.40
CA GLN A 196 -24.39 -8.20 -13.69
C GLN A 196 -23.54 -7.18 -14.45
N ASN A 197 -23.04 -7.53 -15.62
CA ASN A 197 -22.11 -6.71 -16.40
C ASN A 197 -20.91 -6.20 -15.55
N GLY A 198 -20.43 -7.03 -14.61
CA GLY A 198 -19.35 -6.68 -13.69
C GLY A 198 -19.68 -5.60 -12.65
N VAL A 199 -20.96 -5.33 -12.38
CA VAL A 199 -21.43 -4.37 -11.38
C VAL A 199 -21.78 -5.06 -10.05
N CYS A 200 -21.41 -4.44 -8.93
CA CYS A 200 -21.74 -4.92 -7.60
C CYS A 200 -23.24 -4.81 -7.32
N TYR A 201 -23.85 -5.88 -6.82
CA TYR A 201 -25.28 -5.93 -6.50
C TYR A 201 -25.70 -4.92 -5.41
N TYR A 202 -24.86 -4.70 -4.38
CA TYR A 202 -25.21 -3.82 -3.27
C TYR A 202 -24.99 -2.34 -3.57
N CYS A 203 -23.83 -1.97 -4.12
CA CYS A 203 -23.48 -0.55 -4.28
C CYS A 203 -23.72 -0.02 -5.70
N GLY A 204 -24.05 -0.88 -6.67
CA GLY A 204 -24.27 -0.50 -8.06
C GLY A 204 -23.03 0.02 -8.79
N ARG A 205 -21.83 -0.08 -8.20
CA ARG A 205 -20.56 0.34 -8.82
C ARG A 205 -19.88 -0.83 -9.51
N ALA A 206 -19.14 -0.56 -10.58
CA ALA A 206 -18.31 -1.56 -11.25
C ALA A 206 -17.29 -2.18 -10.27
N ILE A 207 -17.15 -3.50 -10.32
CA ILE A 207 -16.13 -4.24 -9.58
C ILE A 207 -14.87 -4.26 -10.45
N LEU A 208 -13.85 -3.51 -10.04
CA LEU A 208 -12.58 -3.46 -10.76
C LEU A 208 -11.83 -4.79 -10.59
N THR A 209 -10.97 -5.13 -11.57
CA THR A 209 -10.20 -6.39 -11.58
C THR A 209 -9.31 -6.55 -10.35
N ASP A 210 -8.85 -5.44 -9.78
CA ASP A 210 -8.04 -5.42 -8.58
C ASP A 210 -8.88 -5.46 -7.29
N GLN A 211 -10.19 -5.26 -7.33
CA GLN A 211 -11.00 -5.27 -6.10
C GLN A 211 -11.37 -6.71 -5.69
N PRO A 212 -11.18 -7.09 -4.42
CA PRO A 212 -11.63 -8.40 -3.95
C PRO A 212 -13.15 -8.46 -4.05
N ARG A 213 -13.65 -9.59 -4.56
CA ARG A 213 -15.08 -9.82 -4.84
C ARG A 213 -15.56 -11.10 -4.19
N THR A 214 -16.85 -11.21 -3.93
CA THR A 214 -17.46 -12.46 -3.51
C THR A 214 -18.88 -12.57 -4.05
N THR A 215 -19.51 -13.72 -3.91
CA THR A 215 -20.93 -13.90 -4.21
C THR A 215 -21.76 -13.95 -2.94
N VAL A 216 -22.92 -13.30 -2.97
CA VAL A 216 -23.96 -13.37 -1.93
C VAL A 216 -25.19 -14.06 -2.50
N GLN A 217 -25.97 -14.70 -1.64
CA GLN A 217 -27.22 -15.34 -2.00
C GLN A 217 -28.35 -14.29 -2.04
N LEU A 218 -29.15 -14.29 -3.10
CA LEU A 218 -30.24 -13.31 -3.28
C LEU A 218 -31.46 -13.64 -2.42
N ASN A 219 -31.81 -14.93 -2.30
CA ASN A 219 -32.92 -15.39 -1.49
C ASN A 219 -32.47 -16.56 -0.59
N LEU A 220 -32.50 -16.33 0.73
CA LEU A 220 -32.11 -17.29 1.75
C LEU A 220 -33.05 -18.52 1.83
N HIS A 221 -34.29 -18.41 1.35
CA HIS A 221 -35.27 -19.51 1.35
C HIS A 221 -35.06 -20.51 0.20
N ARG A 222 -34.23 -20.18 -0.77
CA ARG A 222 -33.88 -21.07 -1.90
C ARG A 222 -32.46 -21.57 -1.71
N PRO A 223 -32.08 -22.76 -2.17
CA PRO A 223 -30.70 -23.22 -2.04
C PRO A 223 -29.71 -22.29 -2.77
N PRO A 224 -28.44 -22.26 -2.35
CA PRO A 224 -27.37 -21.57 -3.07
C PRO A 224 -27.28 -22.13 -4.50
N SER A 225 -27.41 -21.26 -5.50
CA SER A 225 -27.30 -21.64 -6.91
C SER A 225 -26.83 -20.45 -7.73
N VAL A 226 -26.26 -20.71 -8.91
CA VAL A 226 -25.81 -19.65 -9.84
C VAL A 226 -26.92 -18.63 -10.11
N ARG A 227 -28.17 -19.09 -10.24
CA ARG A 227 -29.33 -18.22 -10.47
C ARG A 227 -29.69 -17.39 -9.23
N ASN A 228 -29.51 -17.96 -8.04
CA ASN A 228 -29.81 -17.35 -6.73
C ASN A 228 -28.60 -16.66 -6.07
N SER A 229 -27.54 -16.36 -6.83
CA SER A 229 -26.34 -15.72 -6.30
C SER A 229 -25.97 -14.47 -7.12
N ALA A 230 -25.36 -13.47 -6.50
CA ALA A 230 -24.90 -12.24 -7.15
C ALA A 230 -23.53 -11.81 -6.63
N TYR A 231 -22.68 -11.26 -7.50
CA TYR A 231 -21.41 -10.66 -7.14
C TYR A 231 -21.57 -9.33 -6.41
N VAL A 232 -20.73 -9.16 -5.40
CA VAL A 232 -20.54 -7.94 -4.63
C VAL A 232 -19.04 -7.71 -4.38
N HIS A 233 -18.65 -6.46 -4.11
CA HIS A 233 -17.32 -6.22 -3.54
C HIS A 233 -17.21 -6.93 -2.20
N LYS A 234 -16.05 -7.52 -1.89
CA LYS A 234 -15.81 -8.16 -0.58
C LYS A 234 -16.02 -7.17 0.58
N MET A 235 -15.68 -5.91 0.37
CA MET A 235 -15.93 -4.84 1.34
C MET A 235 -17.41 -4.45 1.49
N CYS A 236 -18.24 -4.67 0.46
CA CYS A 236 -19.68 -4.43 0.55
C CYS A 236 -20.41 -5.53 1.32
N VAL A 237 -19.80 -6.70 1.50
CA VAL A 237 -20.34 -7.77 2.36
C VAL A 237 -20.37 -7.33 3.82
N ALA A 238 -19.31 -6.65 4.26
CA ALA A 238 -19.21 -6.12 5.62
C ALA A 238 -20.18 -4.96 5.92
N ASN A 239 -20.91 -4.46 4.91
CA ASN A 239 -21.97 -3.46 5.09
C ASN A 239 -23.34 -4.09 5.44
N GLU A 240 -23.38 -5.33 5.93
CA GLU A 240 -24.41 -5.72 6.90
C GLU A 240 -24.23 -4.86 8.16
N PHE A 241 -24.70 -3.60 8.11
CA PHE A 241 -24.73 -2.59 9.19
C PHE A 241 -23.93 -2.93 10.48
N GLU A 242 -22.59 -2.85 10.44
CA GLU A 242 -21.80 -2.60 11.65
C GLU A 242 -21.42 -1.12 11.69
N VAL A 243 -22.19 -0.34 12.46
CA VAL A 243 -21.79 1.01 12.86
C VAL A 243 -20.67 0.85 13.88
N VAL A 244 -19.42 0.78 13.39
CA VAL A 244 -18.26 0.86 14.28
C VAL A 244 -18.09 2.33 14.68
N GLN A 245 -18.66 2.73 15.82
CA GLN A 245 -18.29 3.96 16.50
C GLN A 245 -16.91 3.78 17.14
N THR A 246 -15.83 4.04 16.39
CA THR A 246 -14.51 4.19 17.01
C THR A 246 -14.34 5.61 17.54
N MET A 247 -14.05 5.74 18.84
CA MET A 247 -13.76 7.00 19.55
C MET A 247 -12.33 7.54 19.31
N GLU A 248 -11.63 7.12 18.26
CA GLU A 248 -10.22 7.50 18.06
C GLU A 248 -9.96 8.19 16.72
N ASP A 249 -9.10 9.18 16.83
CA ASP A 249 -8.87 10.30 15.93
C ASP A 249 -8.35 9.85 14.54
N ILE A 250 -9.10 10.16 13.49
CA ILE A 250 -8.79 9.91 12.06
C ILE A 250 -7.57 10.73 11.58
N SER A 251 -6.88 11.42 12.49
CA SER A 251 -5.74 12.29 12.22
C SER A 251 -4.51 11.59 11.61
N VAL A 252 -4.46 10.25 11.62
CA VAL A 252 -3.43 9.44 10.91
C VAL A 252 -3.71 9.31 9.39
N LEU A 253 -4.93 9.65 8.95
CA LEU A 253 -5.33 9.69 7.53
C LEU A 253 -5.14 11.09 6.90
N ARG A 254 -4.22 11.92 7.41
CA ARG A 254 -3.86 13.13 6.66
C ARG A 254 -3.24 12.73 5.32
N PRO A 255 -3.84 13.14 4.18
CA PRO A 255 -3.25 12.91 2.87
C PRO A 255 -1.83 13.49 2.86
N TYR A 256 -0.91 12.76 2.24
CA TYR A 256 0.40 13.27 1.90
C TYR A 256 0.22 14.63 1.19
N ASP A 257 0.68 15.73 1.80
CA ASP A 257 0.62 17.03 1.17
C ASP A 257 1.75 17.14 0.13
N VAL A 258 1.47 16.56 -1.04
CA VAL A 258 2.35 16.58 -2.20
C VAL A 258 2.75 18.01 -2.55
N TYR A 259 1.92 19.02 -2.26
CA TYR A 259 2.22 20.42 -2.57
C TYR A 259 3.40 20.93 -1.74
N SER A 260 3.41 20.66 -0.43
CA SER A 260 4.54 21.03 0.45
C SER A 260 5.87 20.41 0.00
N ILE A 261 5.83 19.19 -0.53
CA ILE A 261 7.00 18.48 -1.07
C ILE A 261 7.44 19.11 -2.40
N LEU A 262 6.50 19.38 -3.30
CA LEU A 262 6.77 19.99 -4.60
C LEU A 262 7.28 21.43 -4.49
N GLU A 263 6.80 22.21 -3.52
CA GLU A 263 7.32 23.55 -3.22
C GLU A 263 8.76 23.50 -2.70
N GLY A 264 9.08 22.54 -1.81
CA GLY A 264 10.44 22.35 -1.32
C GLY A 264 11.44 21.92 -2.40
N ILE A 265 11.00 21.09 -3.36
CA ILE A 265 11.82 20.70 -4.51
C ILE A 265 12.06 21.89 -5.45
N ALA A 266 11.01 22.67 -5.74
CA ALA A 266 11.11 23.84 -6.62
C ALA A 266 11.99 24.97 -6.04
N SER A 267 12.07 25.09 -4.72
CA SER A 267 12.92 26.07 -4.03
C SER A 267 14.37 25.62 -3.82
N GLY A 268 14.73 24.41 -4.26
CA GLY A 268 16.08 23.85 -4.08
C GLY A 268 16.43 23.47 -2.64
N GLN A 269 15.49 23.55 -1.70
CA GLN A 269 15.69 23.16 -0.32
C GLN A 269 15.39 21.67 -0.13
N ARG A 270 16.42 20.86 0.18
CA ARG A 270 16.21 19.54 0.80
C ARG A 270 15.42 19.76 2.09
N LEU A 271 14.16 19.32 2.13
CA LEU A 271 13.35 19.27 3.35
C LEU A 271 14.09 18.45 4.41
N LYS A 272 14.87 19.09 5.28
CA LYS A 272 15.25 18.50 6.56
C LYS A 272 13.93 18.24 7.29
N ARG A 273 13.75 17.05 7.87
CA ARG A 273 12.65 16.81 8.83
C ARG A 273 12.77 17.85 9.93
N ILE A 274 12.00 18.93 9.84
CA ILE A 274 11.90 19.92 10.91
C ILE A 274 11.08 19.21 12.00
N LYS A 275 11.75 18.78 13.07
CA LYS A 275 11.04 18.37 14.28
C LYS A 275 10.21 19.58 14.72
N LYS A 276 8.89 19.41 14.86
CA LYS A 276 8.04 20.46 15.43
C LYS A 276 8.66 20.89 16.77
N GLU A 277 8.80 22.19 16.97
CA GLU A 277 9.22 22.72 18.28
C GLU A 277 8.19 22.29 19.32
N ILE A 278 8.66 21.50 20.28
CA ILE A 278 7.85 21.08 21.41
C ILE A 278 7.78 22.29 22.32
N ARG A 279 6.59 22.85 22.43
CA ARG A 279 6.34 23.99 23.30
C ARG A 279 6.51 23.59 24.78
N PRO A 280 6.88 24.52 25.66
CA PRO A 280 7.09 24.24 27.09
C PRO A 280 5.83 23.74 27.81
N ASP A 281 4.64 24.00 27.25
CA ASP A 281 3.33 23.57 27.74
C ASP A 281 2.96 22.12 27.34
N TRP A 282 3.87 21.39 26.70
CA TRP A 282 3.59 20.02 26.28
C TRP A 282 3.46 19.09 27.48
N LYS A 283 2.35 18.34 27.52
CA LYS A 283 1.96 17.45 28.64
C LYS A 283 3.10 16.57 29.16
N HIS A 284 3.99 16.09 28.29
CA HIS A 284 5.06 15.13 28.60
C HIS A 284 6.48 15.72 28.53
N ILE A 285 6.61 17.02 28.83
CA ILE A 285 7.91 17.71 28.79
C ILE A 285 8.91 17.13 29.80
N LYS A 286 8.44 16.69 30.98
CA LYS A 286 9.30 16.13 32.04
C LYS A 286 9.90 14.77 31.65
N LEU A 287 9.10 13.87 31.08
CA LEU A 287 9.60 12.62 30.48
C LEU A 287 10.66 12.88 29.41
N LYS A 288 10.47 13.91 28.58
CA LYS A 288 11.44 14.25 27.55
C LYS A 288 12.75 14.76 28.14
N GLU A 289 12.69 15.61 29.18
CA GLU A 289 13.89 16.05 29.89
C GLU A 289 14.63 14.86 30.51
N PHE A 290 13.90 13.91 31.10
CA PHE A 290 14.46 12.66 31.61
C PHE A 290 15.20 11.88 30.52
N PHE A 291 14.56 11.64 29.36
CA PHE A 291 15.22 10.96 28.24
C PHE A 291 16.37 11.77 27.63
N SER A 292 16.34 13.10 27.70
CA SER A 292 17.45 13.94 27.22
C SER A 292 18.71 13.81 28.09
N LYS A 293 18.53 13.53 29.38
CA LYS A 293 19.61 13.32 30.36
C LYS A 293 20.07 11.87 30.43
N ALA A 294 19.31 10.93 29.88
CA ALA A 294 19.65 9.51 29.87
C ALA A 294 20.76 9.21 28.85
N ILE A 295 21.86 8.64 29.33
CA ILE A 295 23.04 8.26 28.50
C ILE A 295 22.97 6.77 28.09
N ALA A 296 22.09 5.99 28.71
CA ALA A 296 21.98 4.54 28.48
C ALA A 296 21.37 4.20 27.11
N ALA A 297 21.86 3.13 26.47
CA ALA A 297 21.39 2.65 25.18
C ALA A 297 19.96 2.08 25.20
N SER A 298 19.48 1.66 26.38
CA SER A 298 18.11 1.24 26.64
C SER A 298 17.67 1.71 28.02
N VAL A 299 16.47 2.24 28.13
CA VAL A 299 15.87 2.70 29.39
C VAL A 299 14.57 1.94 29.60
N THR A 300 14.43 1.28 30.76
CA THR A 300 13.21 0.58 31.16
C THR A 300 12.59 1.35 32.32
N LEU A 301 11.31 1.75 32.18
CA LEU A 301 10.56 2.46 33.21
C LEU A 301 9.32 1.65 33.58
N THR A 302 9.00 1.58 34.87
CA THR A 302 7.70 1.07 35.32
C THR A 302 6.63 2.16 35.20
N PHE A 303 5.35 1.78 35.23
CA PHE A 303 4.27 2.76 35.21
C PHE A 303 4.31 3.72 36.40
N GLU A 304 4.72 3.25 37.57
CA GLU A 304 4.91 4.09 38.76
C GLU A 304 6.02 5.13 38.55
N MET A 305 7.13 4.76 37.92
CA MET A 305 8.22 5.69 37.60
C MET A 305 7.79 6.75 36.59
N ILE A 306 6.92 6.39 35.64
CA ILE A 306 6.38 7.33 34.65
C ILE A 306 5.44 8.34 35.34
N GLU A 307 4.61 7.88 36.27
CA GLU A 307 3.72 8.73 37.07
C GLU A 307 4.51 9.71 37.95
N GLU A 308 5.63 9.25 38.54
CA GLU A 308 6.52 10.08 39.35
C GLU A 308 7.23 11.16 38.52
N ILE A 309 7.75 10.80 37.34
CA ILE A 309 8.43 11.75 36.44
C ILE A 309 7.47 12.83 35.93
N GLU A 310 6.24 12.47 35.61
CA GLU A 310 5.25 13.41 35.07
C GLU A 310 4.53 14.20 36.18
N GLY A 311 4.43 13.62 37.38
CA GLY A 311 3.65 14.17 38.49
C GLY A 311 2.14 14.06 38.25
N GLN A 312 1.70 13.12 37.41
CA GLN A 312 0.30 12.85 37.11
C GLN A 312 0.07 11.34 37.05
N ALA A 313 -1.03 10.88 37.65
CA ALA A 313 -1.43 9.48 37.55
C ALA A 313 -1.78 9.12 36.10
N LEU A 314 -1.38 7.93 35.66
CA LEU A 314 -1.73 7.43 34.35
C LEU A 314 -3.24 7.11 34.31
N PRO A 315 -3.90 7.24 33.15
CA PRO A 315 -5.31 6.91 33.01
C PRO A 315 -5.56 5.44 33.38
N ALA A 316 -6.75 5.14 33.91
CA ALA A 316 -7.12 3.78 34.32
C ALA A 316 -7.04 2.75 33.19
N SER A 317 -7.09 3.18 31.92
CA SER A 317 -6.85 2.34 30.74
C SER A 317 -5.42 1.79 30.67
N ALA A 318 -4.43 2.47 31.24
CA ALA A 318 -3.02 2.03 31.24
C ALA A 318 -2.77 0.81 32.15
N ARG A 319 -3.68 0.53 33.09
CA ARG A 319 -3.60 -0.59 34.05
C ARG A 319 -4.55 -1.75 33.73
N LYS A 320 -5.36 -1.63 32.67
CA LYS A 320 -6.21 -2.72 32.19
C LYS A 320 -5.39 -3.58 31.23
N ASN A 321 -4.99 -4.76 31.71
CA ASN A 321 -4.50 -5.84 30.84
C ASN A 321 -5.63 -6.44 30.02
#